data_AF-A0A1Q5TGP6-F1
#
_entry.id   AF-A0A1Q5TGP6-F1
#
_cell.length_a   1.000
_cell.length_b   1.000
_cell.length_c   1.000
_cell.angle_alpha   90.00
_cell.angle_beta   90.00
_cell.angle_gamma   90.00
#
_symmetry.space_group_name_H-M   'P 1'
#
loop_
_entity.id
_entity.type
_entity.pdbx_description
1 polymer ?
#
loop_
_entity_poly.entity_id
_entity_poly.type
_entity_poly.pdbx_seq_one_letter_code
_entity_poly.pdbx_strand_id
1 'polypeptide(L)'
;MVDNQYVEDKPRSGRPTKQDPSTVDIILSKVRLDRYGREKTCADIAGDLSKLGINISGTTIYRVLKNAGFRKTKPTRKPGLTKKMRAERLAWCLAHESWTLEDWKNVIFSDETSVILLHRRGGYRIWRTKDERFLRSCIRERWKGASEFMFWGCFSYDKKGPYHCWLPETAQEKRDAEKEIERLNNEIEPTLRTAWEIETGVRRLNLRQNPSGRKPTWKFTAKNGKLGRGKRGGIDWYRYQRLILLPKLLLFAQECAIERPGTLVQEDKAPAHNHHIQQRVFDAAQVQRLLWCPNSPDLNAIEPAWPWMKRRTTRKGAPKTRQEAFSAWKAAWQELPQERIQQWIERIPWHIKQIIELEGGNEYKEGREKKQQGDWEDV
;
A
#
# COMPACT_ATOMS: atom_id res chain seq x y z
N MET A 1 10.29 -2.86 -76.26
CA MET A 1 10.47 -2.31 -74.91
C MET A 1 9.27 -1.42 -74.66
N VAL A 2 8.33 -1.83 -73.81
CA VAL A 2 7.13 -1.03 -73.50
C VAL A 2 7.39 -0.38 -72.14
N ASP A 3 7.47 0.96 -72.16
CA ASP A 3 7.71 1.80 -70.99
C ASP A 3 6.39 1.96 -70.23
N ASN A 4 6.24 1.24 -69.10
CA ASN A 4 5.09 1.37 -68.21
C ASN A 4 5.32 2.56 -67.28
N GLN A 5 5.04 3.76 -67.76
CA GLN A 5 4.99 4.95 -66.92
C GLN A 5 3.78 4.83 -65.97
N TYR A 6 4.08 4.73 -64.67
CA TYR A 6 3.11 4.73 -63.59
C TYR A 6 2.28 6.02 -63.62
N VAL A 7 0.96 5.90 -63.77
CA VAL A 7 0.03 7.01 -63.57
C VAL A 7 -0.28 7.07 -62.07
N GLU A 8 0.26 8.06 -61.36
CA GLU A 8 -0.14 8.36 -59.99
C GLU A 8 -1.43 9.18 -59.97
N ASP A 9 -2.46 8.68 -59.29
CA ASP A 9 -3.72 9.37 -59.06
C ASP A 9 -3.48 10.69 -58.29
N LYS A 10 -4.03 11.81 -58.78
CA LYS A 10 -4.04 13.08 -58.03
C LYS A 10 -4.74 12.90 -56.67
N PRO A 11 -4.32 13.60 -55.60
CA PRO A 11 -4.98 13.52 -54.29
C PRO A 11 -6.46 13.88 -54.45
N ARG A 12 -7.33 12.90 -54.18
CA ARG A 12 -8.79 13.12 -54.26
C ARG A 12 -9.20 14.08 -53.15
N SER A 13 -9.89 15.16 -53.50
CA SER A 13 -10.44 16.11 -52.52
C SER A 13 -11.57 15.43 -51.74
N GLY A 14 -11.25 14.87 -50.57
CA GLY A 14 -12.23 14.27 -49.67
C GLY A 14 -13.26 15.30 -49.16
N ARG A 15 -14.38 14.80 -48.62
CA ARG A 15 -15.41 15.62 -47.95
C ARG A 15 -14.75 16.50 -46.87
N PRO A 16 -15.05 17.81 -46.80
CA PRO A 16 -14.50 18.70 -45.78
C PRO A 16 -14.71 18.11 -44.38
N THR A 17 -13.63 18.01 -43.62
CA THR A 17 -13.68 17.48 -42.26
C THR A 17 -14.45 18.45 -41.37
N LYS A 18 -15.46 17.96 -40.64
CA LYS A 18 -16.06 18.69 -39.49
C LYS A 18 -15.10 18.83 -38.30
N GLN A 19 -13.81 18.62 -38.52
CA GLN A 19 -12.73 18.66 -37.54
C GLN A 19 -12.03 20.02 -37.68
N ASP A 20 -12.77 21.09 -37.45
CA ASP A 20 -12.15 22.40 -37.29
C ASP A 20 -11.12 22.31 -36.15
N PRO A 21 -9.89 22.85 -36.28
CA PRO A 21 -8.89 22.80 -35.22
C PRO A 21 -9.41 23.27 -33.86
N SER A 22 -10.34 24.23 -33.84
CA SER A 22 -11.02 24.68 -32.61
C SER A 22 -11.82 23.56 -31.92
N THR A 23 -12.53 22.74 -32.71
CA THR A 23 -13.35 21.63 -32.18
C THR A 23 -12.45 20.52 -31.65
N VAL A 24 -11.32 20.25 -32.32
CA VAL A 24 -10.32 19.31 -31.82
C VAL A 24 -9.78 19.77 -30.47
N ASP A 25 -9.40 21.04 -30.34
CA ASP A 25 -8.89 21.59 -29.09
C ASP A 25 -9.93 21.51 -27.96
N ILE A 26 -11.20 21.86 -28.24
CA ILE A 26 -12.28 21.72 -27.25
C ILE A 26 -12.43 20.27 -26.78
N ILE A 27 -12.38 19.29 -27.69
CA ILE A 27 -12.44 17.86 -27.33
C ILE A 27 -11.27 17.50 -26.41
N LEU A 28 -10.03 17.88 -26.78
CA LEU A 28 -8.83 17.54 -26.02
C LEU A 28 -8.82 18.23 -24.64
N SER A 29 -9.20 19.50 -24.58
CA SER A 29 -9.32 20.29 -23.36
C SER A 29 -10.37 19.70 -22.42
N LYS A 30 -11.55 19.32 -22.93
CA LYS A 30 -12.58 18.63 -22.13
C LYS A 30 -12.09 17.30 -21.56
N VAL A 31 -11.35 16.51 -22.35
CA VAL A 31 -10.80 15.23 -21.88
C VAL A 31 -9.68 15.44 -20.87
N ARG A 32 -8.86 16.49 -21.01
CA ARG A 32 -7.72 16.76 -20.12
C ARG A 32 -8.08 17.48 -18.82
N LEU A 33 -9.22 18.17 -18.79
CA LEU A 33 -9.66 19.04 -17.69
C LEU A 33 -9.51 18.41 -16.31
N ASP A 34 -10.10 17.23 -16.13
CA ASP A 34 -10.09 16.53 -14.85
C ASP A 34 -10.26 15.01 -15.03
N ARG A 35 -10.39 14.31 -13.91
CA ARG A 35 -10.63 12.86 -13.91
C ARG A 35 -11.93 12.49 -14.62
N TYR A 36 -13.00 13.26 -14.43
CA TYR A 36 -14.31 12.97 -15.03
C TYR A 36 -14.27 13.10 -16.55
N GLY A 37 -13.60 14.14 -17.07
CA GLY A 37 -13.32 14.32 -18.49
C GLY A 37 -12.60 13.12 -19.11
N ARG A 38 -11.61 12.56 -18.41
CA ARG A 38 -10.87 11.35 -18.86
C ARG A 38 -11.69 10.07 -18.85
N GLU A 39 -12.73 10.00 -18.01
CA GLU A 39 -13.59 8.81 -17.85
C GLU A 39 -14.85 8.85 -18.74
N LYS A 40 -15.18 10.00 -19.35
CA LYS A 40 -16.34 10.14 -20.25
C LYS A 40 -16.24 9.24 -21.49
N THR A 41 -17.39 8.73 -21.92
CA THR A 41 -17.47 8.01 -23.20
C THR A 41 -17.44 8.99 -24.37
N CYS A 42 -17.06 8.53 -25.56
CA CYS A 42 -17.12 9.36 -26.75
C CYS A 42 -18.55 9.83 -27.06
N ALA A 43 -19.58 9.09 -26.64
CA ALA A 43 -20.98 9.48 -26.77
C ALA A 43 -21.34 10.62 -25.80
N ASP A 44 -20.86 10.57 -24.56
CA ASP A 44 -21.09 11.65 -23.59
C ASP A 44 -20.43 12.96 -24.03
N ILE A 45 -19.19 12.87 -24.55
CA ILE A 45 -18.48 14.03 -25.11
C ILE A 45 -19.25 14.59 -26.33
N ALA A 46 -19.81 13.73 -27.19
CA ALA A 46 -20.64 14.16 -28.31
C ALA A 46 -21.88 14.93 -27.81
N GLY A 47 -22.58 14.39 -26.81
CA GLY A 47 -23.75 15.03 -26.23
C GLY A 47 -23.44 16.38 -25.58
N ASP A 48 -22.30 16.49 -24.89
CA ASP A 48 -21.84 17.77 -24.32
C ASP A 48 -21.52 18.81 -25.39
N LEU A 49 -20.97 18.39 -26.53
CA LEU A 49 -20.65 19.28 -27.65
C LEU A 49 -21.90 19.71 -28.42
N SER A 50 -22.88 18.81 -28.58
CA SER A 50 -24.17 19.14 -29.18
C SER A 50 -24.89 20.24 -28.39
N LYS A 51 -24.81 20.24 -27.05
CA LYS A 51 -25.35 21.34 -26.21
C LYS A 51 -24.68 22.69 -26.47
N LEU A 52 -23.45 22.69 -26.97
CA LEU A 52 -22.69 23.89 -27.36
C LEU A 52 -22.87 24.24 -28.85
N GLY A 53 -23.82 23.59 -29.54
CA GLY A 53 -24.07 23.78 -30.97
C GLY A 53 -23.13 22.99 -31.89
N ILE A 54 -22.20 22.20 -31.34
CA ILE A 54 -21.22 21.42 -32.10
C ILE A 54 -21.72 19.98 -32.28
N ASN A 55 -22.36 19.71 -33.43
CA ASN A 55 -22.92 18.40 -33.73
C ASN A 55 -21.91 17.47 -34.41
N ILE A 56 -21.22 16.67 -33.59
CA ILE A 56 -20.28 15.65 -34.03
C ILE A 56 -20.62 14.29 -33.44
N SER A 57 -20.37 13.20 -34.18
CA SER A 57 -20.64 11.85 -33.69
C SER A 57 -19.55 11.36 -32.72
N GLY A 58 -19.90 10.42 -31.85
CA GLY A 58 -18.94 9.76 -30.96
C GLY A 58 -17.80 9.06 -31.72
N THR A 59 -18.06 8.55 -32.92
CA THR A 59 -17.03 7.95 -33.79
C THR A 59 -16.01 9.00 -34.25
N THR A 60 -16.44 10.22 -34.55
CA THR A 60 -15.53 11.33 -34.88
C THR A 60 -14.66 11.69 -33.68
N ILE A 61 -15.22 11.78 -32.48
CA ILE A 61 -14.46 12.02 -31.25
C ILE A 61 -13.43 10.92 -31.01
N TYR A 62 -13.81 9.64 -31.18
CA TYR A 62 -12.86 8.53 -31.07
C TYR A 62 -11.67 8.68 -32.02
N ARG A 63 -11.92 9.04 -33.28
CA ARG A 63 -10.85 9.28 -34.28
C ARG A 63 -9.95 10.44 -33.88
N VAL A 64 -10.53 11.56 -33.44
CA VAL A 64 -9.78 12.73 -32.95
C VAL A 64 -8.87 12.32 -31.78
N LEU A 65 -9.41 11.62 -30.78
CA LEU A 65 -8.64 11.16 -29.63
C LEU A 65 -7.53 10.19 -30.03
N LYS A 66 -7.82 9.24 -30.93
CA LYS A 66 -6.82 8.26 -31.40
C LYS A 66 -5.71 8.93 -32.20
N ASN A 67 -6.04 9.87 -33.08
CA ASN A 67 -5.06 10.65 -33.84
C ASN A 67 -4.21 11.54 -32.93
N ALA A 68 -4.77 12.06 -31.84
CA ALA A 68 -4.05 12.77 -30.78
C ALA A 68 -3.27 11.84 -29.82
N GLY A 69 -3.17 10.54 -30.12
CA GLY A 69 -2.38 9.57 -29.35
C GLY A 69 -3.05 9.01 -28.09
N PHE A 70 -4.31 9.35 -27.81
CA PHE A 70 -5.01 8.81 -26.65
C PHE A 70 -5.30 7.32 -26.83
N ARG A 71 -5.20 6.58 -25.72
CA ARG A 71 -5.50 5.15 -25.66
C ARG A 71 -6.52 4.89 -24.55
N LYS A 72 -7.49 4.01 -24.83
CA LYS A 72 -8.42 3.53 -23.81
C LYS A 72 -7.73 2.48 -22.95
N THR A 73 -7.26 2.87 -21.78
CA THR A 73 -6.50 2.01 -20.86
C THR A 73 -7.16 1.98 -19.47
N LYS A 74 -6.76 1.01 -18.64
CA LYS A 74 -7.19 1.01 -17.23
C LYS A 74 -6.40 2.09 -16.47
N PRO A 75 -7.03 2.84 -15.55
CA PRO A 75 -6.32 3.83 -14.75
C PRO A 75 -5.29 3.15 -13.84
N THR A 76 -4.15 3.80 -13.67
CA THR A 76 -3.15 3.43 -12.65
C THR A 76 -3.73 3.67 -11.27
N ARG A 77 -3.56 2.70 -10.36
CA ARG A 77 -4.02 2.82 -8.97
C ARG A 77 -2.84 3.17 -8.07
N LYS A 78 -2.96 4.27 -7.33
CA LYS A 78 -2.02 4.70 -6.29
C LYS A 78 -2.79 5.10 -5.02
N PRO A 79 -2.17 5.04 -3.84
CA PRO A 79 -2.81 5.52 -2.61
C PRO A 79 -3.17 7.00 -2.74
N GLY A 80 -4.35 7.38 -2.23
CA GLY A 80 -4.74 8.78 -2.14
C GLY A 80 -3.96 9.50 -1.04
N LEU A 81 -3.44 10.68 -1.34
CA LEU A 81 -2.68 11.50 -0.39
C LEU A 81 -3.43 12.79 -0.09
N THR A 82 -3.61 13.11 1.19
CA THR A 82 -4.07 14.43 1.63
C THR A 82 -2.91 15.43 1.61
N LYS A 83 -3.20 16.74 1.62
CA LYS A 83 -2.16 17.79 1.72
C LYS A 83 -1.24 17.58 2.92
N LYS A 84 -1.82 17.22 4.08
CA LYS A 84 -1.07 16.88 5.31
C LYS A 84 -0.13 15.70 5.09
N MET A 85 -0.61 14.63 4.44
CA MET A 85 0.21 13.45 4.18
C MET A 85 1.35 13.73 3.20
N ARG A 86 1.14 14.58 2.19
CA ARG A 86 2.22 15.03 1.30
C ARG A 86 3.28 15.81 2.06
N ALA A 87 2.88 16.74 2.92
CA ALA A 87 3.83 17.50 3.75
C ALA A 87 4.63 16.60 4.70
N GLU A 88 3.98 15.65 5.37
CA GLU A 88 4.67 14.67 6.25
C GLU A 88 5.62 13.77 5.46
N ARG A 89 5.22 13.32 4.25
CA ARG A 89 6.08 12.54 3.35
C ARG A 89 7.29 13.33 2.88
N LEU A 90 7.09 14.58 2.47
CA LEU A 90 8.18 15.46 2.02
C LEU A 90 9.17 15.73 3.14
N ALA A 91 8.69 16.12 4.32
CA ALA A 91 9.54 16.36 5.49
C ALA A 91 10.36 15.11 5.87
N TRP A 92 9.72 13.94 5.81
CA TRP A 92 10.40 12.67 6.05
C TRP A 92 11.47 12.39 4.99
N CYS A 93 11.18 12.57 3.71
CA CYS A 93 12.13 12.35 2.63
C CYS A 93 13.33 13.31 2.70
N LEU A 94 13.09 14.59 3.00
CA LEU A 94 14.16 15.58 3.20
C LEU A 94 15.06 15.21 4.40
N ALA A 95 14.47 14.73 5.50
CA ALA A 95 15.24 14.28 6.67
C ALA A 95 16.12 13.05 6.40
N HIS A 96 15.82 12.27 5.36
CA HIS A 96 16.56 11.07 4.97
C HIS A 96 17.22 11.22 3.59
N GLU A 97 17.31 12.44 3.05
CA GLU A 97 17.89 12.69 1.72
C GLU A 97 19.39 12.36 1.69
N SER A 98 20.08 12.68 2.80
CA SER A 98 21.51 12.40 2.97
C SER A 98 21.82 10.95 3.33
N TRP A 99 20.81 10.10 3.56
CA TRP A 99 21.04 8.70 3.91
C TRP A 99 21.61 7.95 2.72
N THR A 100 22.75 7.32 2.95
CA THR A 100 23.43 6.48 1.98
C THR A 100 22.76 5.12 1.89
N LEU A 101 23.13 4.33 0.87
CA LEU A 101 22.71 2.93 0.80
C LEU A 101 23.08 2.18 2.07
N GLU A 102 24.24 2.44 2.67
CA GLU A 102 24.70 1.74 3.87
C GLU A 102 23.79 2.00 5.07
N ASP A 103 23.23 3.20 5.19
CA ASP A 103 22.21 3.52 6.20
C ASP A 103 20.94 2.70 5.97
N TRP A 104 20.49 2.59 4.71
CA TRP A 104 19.34 1.76 4.34
C TRP A 104 19.56 0.27 4.57
N LYS A 105 20.81 -0.22 4.50
CA LYS A 105 21.12 -1.62 4.83
C LYS A 105 20.91 -1.94 6.31
N ASN A 106 20.96 -0.94 7.19
CA ASN A 106 20.66 -1.08 8.60
C ASN A 106 19.15 -1.16 8.90
N VAL A 107 18.27 -0.94 7.91
CA VAL A 107 16.82 -0.96 8.13
C VAL A 107 16.25 -2.36 7.90
N ILE A 108 15.51 -2.85 8.89
CA ILE A 108 14.63 -4.01 8.77
C ILE A 108 13.26 -3.52 8.32
N PHE A 109 12.80 -4.04 7.18
CA PHE A 109 11.47 -3.76 6.65
C PHE A 109 10.51 -4.88 7.05
N SER A 110 9.34 -4.52 7.56
CA SER A 110 8.30 -5.47 7.96
C SER A 110 6.92 -4.97 7.52
N ASP A 111 6.02 -5.90 7.20
CA ASP A 111 4.65 -5.60 6.79
C ASP A 111 3.78 -6.85 6.74
N GLU A 112 2.47 -6.65 6.58
CA GLU A 112 1.48 -7.70 6.36
C GLU A 112 0.74 -7.59 5.02
N THR A 113 0.51 -8.74 4.37
CA THR A 113 -0.42 -8.83 3.24
C THR A 113 -1.57 -9.78 3.53
N SER A 114 -2.77 -9.38 3.13
CA SER A 114 -3.92 -10.29 3.05
C SER A 114 -3.74 -11.31 1.92
N VAL A 115 -4.03 -12.57 2.22
CA VAL A 115 -4.08 -13.66 1.24
C VAL A 115 -5.53 -14.03 0.98
N ILE A 116 -5.91 -14.13 -0.29
CA ILE A 116 -7.26 -14.50 -0.72
C ILE A 116 -7.13 -15.76 -1.57
N LEU A 117 -7.84 -16.83 -1.20
CA LEU A 117 -7.86 -18.07 -1.99
C LEU A 117 -8.40 -17.81 -3.39
N LEU A 118 -7.96 -18.64 -4.34
CA LEU A 118 -8.45 -18.60 -5.71
C LEU A 118 -8.33 -17.21 -6.36
N HIS A 119 -7.42 -16.34 -5.89
CA HIS A 119 -7.16 -15.02 -6.43
C HIS A 119 -5.76 -14.93 -7.05
N ARG A 120 -5.72 -14.81 -8.38
CA ARG A 120 -4.54 -14.70 -9.24
C ARG A 120 -4.46 -13.26 -9.71
N ARG A 121 -3.26 -12.70 -9.72
CA ARG A 121 -3.04 -11.33 -10.19
C ARG A 121 -3.21 -11.30 -11.71
N GLY A 122 -4.20 -10.54 -12.20
CA GLY A 122 -4.61 -10.50 -13.61
C GLY A 122 -6.01 -11.08 -13.78
N GLY A 123 -6.90 -10.38 -14.48
CA GLY A 123 -8.31 -10.74 -14.56
C GLY A 123 -8.53 -12.17 -15.03
N TYR A 124 -9.34 -12.94 -14.28
CA TYR A 124 -9.81 -14.25 -14.70
C TYR A 124 -10.59 -14.12 -16.01
N ARG A 125 -10.20 -14.92 -16.99
CA ARG A 125 -11.04 -15.20 -18.16
C ARG A 125 -11.68 -16.55 -17.91
N ILE A 126 -12.99 -16.59 -18.03
CA ILE A 126 -13.77 -17.83 -18.00
C ILE A 126 -14.30 -18.08 -19.41
N TRP A 127 -14.46 -19.34 -19.76
CA TRP A 127 -15.19 -19.74 -20.95
C TRP A 127 -16.67 -19.84 -20.57
N ARG A 128 -17.53 -19.14 -21.30
CA ARG A 128 -18.98 -19.22 -21.16
C ARG A 128 -19.67 -18.66 -22.40
N THR A 129 -20.88 -19.13 -22.67
CA THR A 129 -21.80 -18.49 -23.62
C THR A 129 -22.44 -17.24 -23.00
N LYS A 130 -23.21 -16.49 -23.80
CA LYS A 130 -23.92 -15.28 -23.34
C LYS A 130 -24.92 -15.61 -22.22
N ASP A 131 -25.64 -16.72 -22.37
CA ASP A 131 -26.75 -17.12 -21.50
C ASP A 131 -26.28 -17.75 -20.18
N GLU A 132 -25.09 -18.34 -20.18
CA GLU A 132 -24.46 -18.92 -18.98
C GLU A 132 -23.97 -17.87 -17.96
N ARG A 133 -24.16 -16.57 -18.23
CA ARG A 133 -23.64 -15.46 -17.40
C ARG A 133 -23.93 -15.59 -15.92
N PHE A 134 -25.11 -16.11 -15.59
CA PHE A 134 -25.61 -16.17 -14.23
C PHE A 134 -25.57 -17.59 -13.63
N LEU A 135 -24.99 -18.57 -14.34
CA LEU A 135 -24.74 -19.88 -13.73
C LEU A 135 -23.74 -19.74 -12.59
N ARG A 136 -23.99 -20.46 -11.49
CA ARG A 136 -23.13 -20.43 -10.29
C ARG A 136 -21.66 -20.75 -10.62
N SER A 137 -21.43 -21.63 -11.59
CA SER A 137 -20.09 -21.98 -12.11
C SER A 137 -19.38 -20.85 -12.86
N CYS A 138 -20.13 -19.89 -13.42
CA CYS A 138 -19.63 -18.72 -14.13
C CYS A 138 -19.52 -17.46 -13.24
N ILE A 139 -20.10 -17.49 -12.04
CA ILE A 139 -20.06 -16.40 -11.08
C ILE A 139 -18.91 -16.62 -10.09
N ARG A 140 -18.03 -15.62 -9.97
CA ARG A 140 -17.09 -15.53 -8.86
C ARG A 140 -17.64 -14.55 -7.83
N GLU A 141 -17.97 -15.07 -6.66
CA GLU A 141 -18.42 -14.26 -5.54
C GLU A 141 -17.28 -13.37 -5.03
N ARG A 142 -17.64 -12.15 -4.64
CA ARG A 142 -16.72 -11.20 -4.06
C ARG A 142 -17.28 -10.73 -2.73
N TRP A 143 -16.55 -11.03 -1.67
CA TRP A 143 -16.87 -10.61 -0.31
C TRP A 143 -15.98 -9.43 0.08
N LYS A 144 -16.57 -8.35 0.61
CA LYS A 144 -15.80 -7.18 1.08
C LYS A 144 -15.03 -7.55 2.34
N GLY A 145 -13.71 -7.35 2.34
CA GLY A 145 -12.86 -7.68 3.48
C GLY A 145 -12.56 -9.18 3.65
N ALA A 146 -12.90 -10.01 2.67
CA ALA A 146 -12.52 -11.42 2.73
C ALA A 146 -11.01 -11.58 2.52
N SER A 147 -10.36 -12.12 3.54
CA SER A 147 -9.02 -12.68 3.51
C SER A 147 -9.08 -14.05 4.13
N GLU A 148 -8.40 -15.02 3.53
CA GLU A 148 -8.29 -16.36 4.09
C GLU A 148 -7.41 -16.34 5.34
N PHE A 149 -6.31 -15.58 5.25
CA PHE A 149 -5.39 -15.29 6.34
C PHE A 149 -4.57 -14.04 5.99
N MET A 150 -3.89 -13.51 7.00
CA MET A 150 -2.85 -12.49 6.82
C MET A 150 -1.48 -13.17 6.88
N PHE A 151 -0.53 -12.71 6.07
CA PHE A 151 0.86 -13.15 6.11
C PHE A 151 1.73 -11.98 6.50
N TRP A 152 2.51 -12.14 7.58
CA TRP A 152 3.53 -11.19 8.02
C TRP A 152 4.92 -11.71 7.64
N GLY A 153 5.83 -10.81 7.30
CA GLY A 153 7.24 -11.12 7.17
C GLY A 153 8.10 -9.89 7.41
N CYS A 154 9.39 -10.11 7.63
CA CYS A 154 10.38 -9.05 7.65
C CYS A 154 11.70 -9.49 7.00
N PHE A 155 12.50 -8.53 6.57
CA PHE A 155 13.87 -8.79 6.12
C PHE A 155 14.74 -7.55 6.29
N SER A 156 16.06 -7.76 6.31
CA SER A 156 17.08 -6.73 6.16
C SER A 156 17.78 -6.89 4.80
N TYR A 157 18.75 -6.02 4.51
CA TYR A 157 19.56 -6.13 3.31
C TYR A 157 20.40 -7.40 3.23
N ASP A 158 20.90 -7.88 4.36
CA ASP A 158 21.80 -9.04 4.41
C ASP A 158 21.07 -10.34 4.77
N LYS A 159 19.93 -10.26 5.44
CA LYS A 159 19.21 -11.43 5.96
C LYS A 159 17.74 -11.42 5.63
N LYS A 160 17.23 -12.56 5.16
CA LYS A 160 15.80 -12.83 5.12
C LYS A 160 15.32 -13.17 6.52
N GLY A 161 14.33 -12.43 7.00
CA GLY A 161 13.80 -12.60 8.35
C GLY A 161 12.69 -13.64 8.46
N PRO A 162 12.16 -13.79 9.69
CA PRO A 162 11.05 -14.68 9.97
C PRO A 162 9.77 -14.24 9.24
N TYR A 163 8.81 -15.16 9.22
CA TYR A 163 7.45 -14.91 8.74
C TYR A 163 6.43 -15.47 9.72
N HIS A 164 5.18 -15.07 9.55
CA HIS A 164 4.06 -15.58 10.33
C HIS A 164 2.77 -15.62 9.51
N CYS A 165 2.05 -16.74 9.60
CA CYS A 165 0.73 -16.90 9.02
C CYS A 165 -0.30 -16.74 10.12
N TRP A 166 -1.12 -15.70 10.03
CA TRP A 166 -2.15 -15.41 11.02
C TRP A 166 -3.26 -16.45 10.97
N LEU A 167 -3.42 -17.18 12.06
CA LEU A 167 -4.54 -18.10 12.26
C LEU A 167 -5.71 -17.39 12.97
N PRO A 168 -6.95 -17.84 12.74
CA PRO A 168 -8.08 -17.45 13.58
C PRO A 168 -7.80 -17.79 15.04
N GLU A 169 -8.07 -16.83 15.93
CA GLU A 169 -7.90 -17.01 17.37
C GLU A 169 -9.00 -17.92 17.92
N THR A 170 -8.61 -18.93 18.68
CA THR A 170 -9.51 -19.85 19.38
C THR A 170 -10.23 -19.15 20.53
N ALA A 171 -11.34 -19.72 20.98
CA ALA A 171 -12.08 -19.18 22.13
C ALA A 171 -11.24 -19.22 23.43
N GLN A 172 -10.33 -20.19 23.54
CA GLN A 172 -9.43 -20.31 24.69
C GLN A 172 -8.38 -19.20 24.69
N GLU A 173 -7.70 -18.98 23.57
CA GLU A 173 -6.72 -17.89 23.43
C GLU A 173 -7.34 -16.51 23.72
N LYS A 174 -8.60 -16.29 23.35
CA LYS A 174 -9.34 -15.06 23.70
C LYS A 174 -9.48 -14.89 25.21
N ARG A 175 -9.92 -15.94 25.91
CA ARG A 175 -10.08 -15.91 27.38
C ARG A 175 -8.75 -15.70 28.08
N ASP A 176 -7.70 -16.37 27.61
CA ASP A 176 -6.37 -16.25 28.22
C ASP A 176 -5.77 -14.86 27.98
N ALA A 177 -6.00 -14.27 26.80
CA ALA A 177 -5.63 -12.88 26.53
C ALA A 177 -6.37 -11.87 27.41
N GLU A 178 -7.67 -12.09 27.68
CA GLU A 178 -8.44 -11.23 28.58
C GLU A 178 -7.90 -11.28 30.02
N LYS A 179 -7.63 -12.47 30.54
CA LYS A 179 -7.01 -12.66 31.87
C LYS A 179 -5.63 -12.00 31.97
N GLU A 180 -4.80 -12.16 30.95
CA GLU A 180 -3.46 -11.57 30.93
C GLU A 180 -3.52 -10.04 30.89
N ILE A 181 -4.42 -9.47 30.09
CA ILE A 181 -4.61 -8.02 30.02
C ILE A 181 -5.15 -7.48 31.35
N GLU A 182 -6.03 -8.23 32.02
CA GLU A 182 -6.49 -7.89 33.37
C GLU A 182 -5.33 -7.89 34.37
N ARG A 183 -4.46 -8.92 34.34
CA ARG A 183 -3.26 -8.95 35.18
C ARG A 183 -2.35 -7.74 34.94
N LEU A 184 -2.02 -7.46 33.68
CA LEU A 184 -1.20 -6.31 33.29
C LEU A 184 -1.82 -4.98 33.72
N ASN A 185 -3.14 -4.85 33.60
CA ASN A 185 -3.86 -3.66 34.08
C ASN A 185 -3.74 -3.48 35.59
N ASN A 186 -3.85 -4.56 36.37
CA ASN A 186 -3.70 -4.53 37.83
C ASN A 186 -2.26 -4.16 38.25
N GLU A 187 -1.26 -4.57 37.48
CA GLU A 187 0.16 -4.20 37.71
C GLU A 187 0.43 -2.72 37.36
N ILE A 188 -0.15 -2.21 36.27
CA ILE A 188 0.14 -0.87 35.74
C ILE A 188 -0.69 0.23 36.40
N GLU A 189 -1.92 -0.07 36.85
CA GLU A 189 -2.84 0.92 37.42
C GLU A 189 -2.23 1.71 38.60
N PRO A 190 -1.61 1.07 39.62
CA PRO A 190 -1.04 1.79 40.74
C PRO A 190 0.02 2.81 40.30
N THR A 191 0.93 2.41 39.41
CA THR A 191 1.99 3.29 38.90
C THR A 191 1.42 4.48 38.13
N LEU A 192 0.42 4.26 37.27
CA LEU A 192 -0.22 5.34 36.51
C LEU A 192 -1.01 6.28 37.42
N ARG A 193 -1.66 5.74 38.45
CA ARG A 193 -2.36 6.54 39.45
C ARG A 193 -1.38 7.44 40.21
N THR A 194 -0.26 6.89 40.70
CA THR A 194 0.76 7.69 41.41
C THR A 194 1.34 8.78 40.50
N ALA A 195 1.66 8.46 39.25
CA ALA A 195 2.15 9.46 38.29
C ALA A 195 1.13 10.59 38.07
N TRP A 196 -0.15 10.25 37.94
CA TRP A 196 -1.23 11.23 37.81
C TRP A 196 -1.42 12.09 39.06
N GLU A 197 -1.30 11.50 40.26
CA GLU A 197 -1.37 12.21 41.54
C GLU A 197 -0.24 13.23 41.67
N ILE A 198 0.99 12.86 41.30
CA ILE A 198 2.15 13.75 41.27
C ILE A 198 1.92 14.91 40.27
N GLU A 199 1.57 14.60 39.03
CA GLU A 199 1.36 15.63 38.00
C GLU A 199 0.24 16.60 38.39
N THR A 200 -0.87 16.08 38.90
CA THR A 200 -1.99 16.89 39.37
C THR A 200 -1.62 17.70 40.60
N GLY A 201 -0.82 17.14 41.51
CA GLY A 201 -0.29 17.82 42.69
C GLY A 201 0.61 18.99 42.32
N VAL A 202 1.59 18.77 41.43
CA VAL A 202 2.50 19.82 40.92
C VAL A 202 1.74 20.92 40.20
N ARG A 203 0.77 20.57 39.34
CA ARG A 203 -0.10 21.56 38.67
C ARG A 203 -0.86 22.44 39.66
N ARG A 204 -1.24 21.91 40.82
CA ARG A 204 -1.93 22.68 41.87
C ARG A 204 -0.99 23.58 42.66
N LEU A 205 0.25 23.17 42.89
CA LEU A 205 1.27 24.00 43.53
C LEU A 205 1.67 25.21 42.68
N ASN A 206 1.62 25.07 41.34
CA ASN A 206 1.98 26.12 40.39
C ASN A 206 0.84 27.11 40.04
N LEU A 207 -0.34 27.00 40.65
CA LEU A 207 -1.47 27.92 40.41
C LEU A 207 -1.59 28.94 41.55
N ARG A 208 -1.20 30.19 41.27
CA ARG A 208 -1.41 31.36 42.16
C ARG A 208 -2.88 31.75 42.38
N GLN A 209 -3.84 30.95 41.91
CA GLN A 209 -5.26 31.21 42.09
C GLN A 209 -6.02 29.90 42.29
N ASN A 210 -6.90 29.89 43.30
CA ASN A 210 -7.78 28.78 43.63
C ASN A 210 -8.76 28.57 42.44
N PRO A 211 -8.57 27.56 41.58
CA PRO A 211 -9.37 27.45 40.37
C PRO A 211 -10.78 27.03 40.78
N SER A 212 -11.78 27.86 40.49
CA SER A 212 -13.19 27.50 40.68
C SER A 212 -13.53 26.30 39.78
N GLY A 213 -13.64 25.11 40.36
CA GLY A 213 -13.93 23.88 39.61
C GLY A 213 -13.95 22.63 40.48
N ARG A 214 -14.58 21.56 39.98
CA ARG A 214 -14.67 20.26 40.66
C ARG A 214 -13.28 19.63 40.75
N LYS A 215 -12.91 19.12 41.94
CA LYS A 215 -11.64 18.42 42.15
C LYS A 215 -11.54 17.24 41.16
N PRO A 216 -10.50 17.18 40.31
CA PRO A 216 -10.31 16.06 39.40
C PRO A 216 -10.07 14.77 40.20
N THR A 217 -10.64 13.67 39.70
CA THR A 217 -10.53 12.33 40.29
C THR A 217 -9.87 11.38 39.29
N TRP A 218 -9.05 10.47 39.80
CA TRP A 218 -8.44 9.42 38.99
C TRP A 218 -9.52 8.51 38.39
N LYS A 219 -9.37 8.17 37.11
CA LYS A 219 -10.21 7.22 36.40
C LYS A 219 -9.33 6.34 35.52
N PHE A 220 -9.32 5.03 35.76
CA PHE A 220 -8.56 4.10 34.95
C PHE A 220 -9.33 3.72 33.68
N THR A 221 -9.07 4.44 32.60
CA THR A 221 -9.76 4.29 31.30
C THR A 221 -8.74 4.10 30.19
N ALA A 222 -9.17 3.70 28.99
CA ALA A 222 -8.27 3.51 27.85
C ALA A 222 -7.47 4.78 27.49
N LYS A 223 -8.05 5.96 27.69
CA LYS A 223 -7.35 7.25 27.52
C LYS A 223 -6.25 7.47 28.56
N ASN A 224 -6.42 6.90 29.74
CA ASN A 224 -5.52 7.03 30.89
C ASN A 224 -4.68 5.76 31.08
N GLY A 225 -4.41 5.01 30.01
CA GLY A 225 -3.49 3.88 30.00
C GLY A 225 -4.08 2.50 30.28
N LYS A 226 -5.40 2.36 30.49
CA LYS A 226 -6.02 1.03 30.63
C LYS A 226 -5.88 0.25 29.33
N LEU A 227 -5.24 -0.91 29.41
CA LEU A 227 -5.07 -1.83 28.30
C LEU A 227 -6.39 -2.51 27.97
N GLY A 228 -6.64 -2.67 26.67
CA GLY A 228 -7.81 -3.38 26.17
C GLY A 228 -7.62 -3.78 24.71
N ARG A 229 -8.41 -4.75 24.26
CA ARG A 229 -8.39 -5.22 22.86
C ARG A 229 -9.50 -4.53 22.07
N GLY A 230 -9.22 -4.26 20.80
CA GLY A 230 -10.21 -3.70 19.88
C GLY A 230 -11.31 -4.70 19.56
N LYS A 231 -12.58 -4.24 19.50
CA LYS A 231 -13.72 -5.08 19.08
C LYS A 231 -13.87 -5.24 17.57
N ARG A 232 -13.10 -4.50 16.77
CA ARG A 232 -13.17 -4.54 15.29
C ARG A 232 -12.25 -5.62 14.74
N GLY A 233 -12.62 -6.21 13.60
CA GLY A 233 -11.78 -7.19 12.89
C GLY A 233 -10.42 -6.60 12.48
N GLY A 234 -9.39 -7.43 12.50
CA GLY A 234 -8.00 -7.07 12.25
C GLY A 234 -7.05 -7.72 13.27
N ILE A 235 -5.75 -7.46 13.11
CA ILE A 235 -4.74 -7.85 14.09
C ILE A 235 -4.65 -6.73 15.13
N ASP A 236 -4.84 -7.05 16.40
CA ASP A 236 -4.70 -6.09 17.50
C ASP A 236 -3.26 -6.03 18.04
N TRP A 237 -2.97 -5.02 18.85
CA TRP A 237 -1.64 -4.80 19.43
C TRP A 237 -1.16 -6.00 20.27
N TYR A 238 -2.07 -6.68 20.99
CA TYR A 238 -1.73 -7.77 21.91
C TYR A 238 -1.28 -9.00 21.13
N ARG A 239 -2.06 -9.38 20.12
CA ARG A 239 -1.70 -10.50 19.23
C ARG A 239 -0.44 -10.19 18.44
N TYR A 240 -0.30 -8.96 17.94
CA TYR A 240 0.93 -8.52 17.29
C TYR A 240 2.14 -8.67 18.23
N GLN A 241 2.04 -8.17 19.46
CA GLN A 241 3.13 -8.24 20.42
C GLN A 241 3.51 -9.69 20.75
N ARG A 242 2.52 -10.56 20.98
CA ARG A 242 2.71 -11.96 21.41
C ARG A 242 3.20 -12.89 20.31
N LEU A 243 2.76 -12.70 19.07
CA LEU A 243 3.03 -13.63 17.98
C LEU A 243 4.13 -13.15 17.03
N ILE A 244 4.33 -11.84 16.95
CA ILE A 244 5.27 -11.20 16.03
C ILE A 244 6.38 -10.49 16.78
N LEU A 245 6.04 -9.43 17.54
CA LEU A 245 7.04 -8.49 18.03
C LEU A 245 8.07 -9.18 18.92
N LEU A 246 7.61 -9.81 20.01
CA LEU A 246 8.48 -10.46 20.99
C LEU A 246 9.20 -11.71 20.43
N PRO A 247 8.50 -12.72 19.88
CA PRO A 247 9.17 -13.98 19.52
C PRO A 247 9.83 -13.99 18.15
N LYS A 248 9.71 -12.92 17.34
CA LYS A 248 10.22 -12.90 15.96
C LYS A 248 10.96 -11.61 15.64
N LEU A 249 10.26 -10.48 15.63
CA LEU A 249 10.82 -9.24 15.08
C LEU A 249 11.97 -8.70 15.94
N LEU A 250 11.80 -8.67 17.26
CA LEU A 250 12.84 -8.19 18.16
C LEU A 250 14.06 -9.12 18.20
N LEU A 251 13.85 -10.44 18.24
CA LEU A 251 14.96 -11.40 18.18
C LEU A 251 15.74 -11.25 16.87
N PHE A 252 15.04 -11.16 15.74
CA PHE A 252 15.67 -10.93 14.45
C PHE A 252 16.39 -9.58 14.37
N ALA A 253 15.84 -8.54 14.99
CA ALA A 253 16.48 -7.23 15.06
C ALA A 253 17.77 -7.27 15.88
N GLN A 254 17.78 -7.97 17.00
CA GLN A 254 18.98 -8.19 17.81
C GLN A 254 20.04 -9.00 17.05
N GLU A 255 19.64 -10.03 16.31
CA GLU A 255 20.54 -10.80 15.44
C GLU A 255 21.15 -9.96 14.31
N CYS A 256 20.37 -9.05 13.72
CA CYS A 256 20.88 -8.11 12.72
C CYS A 256 21.80 -7.07 13.36
N ALA A 257 21.52 -6.64 14.59
CA ALA A 257 22.30 -5.65 15.31
C ALA A 257 23.73 -6.11 15.64
N ILE A 258 23.98 -7.43 15.72
CA ILE A 258 25.33 -7.99 15.90
C ILE A 258 26.25 -7.61 14.73
N GLU A 259 25.74 -7.68 13.50
CA GLU A 259 26.49 -7.33 12.28
C GLU A 259 26.38 -5.84 11.96
N ARG A 260 25.24 -5.22 12.30
CA ARG A 260 24.92 -3.82 12.01
C ARG A 260 24.42 -3.12 13.27
N PRO A 261 25.31 -2.58 14.13
CA PRO A 261 24.91 -1.98 15.41
C PRO A 261 23.87 -0.85 15.31
N GLY A 262 23.81 -0.15 14.18
CA GLY A 262 22.81 0.88 13.88
C GLY A 262 21.46 0.34 13.35
N THR A 263 21.11 -0.92 13.64
CA THR A 263 19.89 -1.54 13.08
C THR A 263 18.63 -0.83 13.53
N LEU A 264 17.76 -0.49 12.56
CA LEU A 264 16.47 0.15 12.79
C LEU A 264 15.33 -0.74 12.30
N VAL A 265 14.24 -0.79 13.05
CA VAL A 265 13.03 -1.52 12.64
C VAL A 265 12.00 -0.56 12.03
N GLN A 266 11.61 -0.82 10.79
CA GLN A 266 10.52 -0.12 10.12
C GLN A 266 9.21 -0.89 10.31
N GLU A 267 8.20 -0.17 10.84
CA GLU A 267 6.80 -0.58 10.91
C GLU A 267 5.93 0.55 10.34
N ASP A 268 4.78 0.20 9.79
CA ASP A 268 3.82 1.21 9.35
C ASP A 268 3.09 1.86 10.56
N LYS A 269 2.19 2.81 10.28
CA LYS A 269 1.39 3.50 11.32
C LYS A 269 0.08 2.76 11.65
N ALA A 270 0.00 1.44 11.45
CA ALA A 270 -1.20 0.69 11.81
C ALA A 270 -1.50 0.81 13.32
N PRO A 271 -2.77 0.77 13.74
CA PRO A 271 -3.14 0.91 15.15
C PRO A 271 -2.45 -0.08 16.10
N ALA A 272 -2.10 -1.29 15.61
CA ALA A 272 -1.38 -2.29 16.39
C ALA A 272 0.08 -1.87 16.68
N HIS A 273 0.75 -1.25 15.71
CA HIS A 273 2.15 -0.81 15.78
C HIS A 273 2.30 0.54 16.52
N ASN A 274 1.28 1.39 16.45
CA ASN A 274 1.25 2.70 17.11
C ASN A 274 0.61 2.65 18.51
N HIS A 275 0.36 1.47 19.07
CA HIS A 275 -0.16 1.36 20.44
C HIS A 275 0.93 1.78 21.45
N HIS A 276 0.56 2.55 22.47
CA HIS A 276 1.51 3.15 23.42
C HIS A 276 2.41 2.14 24.15
N ILE A 277 1.96 0.88 24.27
CA ILE A 277 2.76 -0.19 24.89
C ILE A 277 3.91 -0.67 23.99
N GLN A 278 3.79 -0.53 22.66
CA GLN A 278 4.81 -1.07 21.74
C GLN A 278 6.14 -0.36 21.93
N GLN A 279 6.12 0.97 22.16
CA GLN A 279 7.36 1.72 22.38
C GLN A 279 8.13 1.18 23.59
N ARG A 280 7.46 0.89 24.70
CA ARG A 280 8.09 0.31 25.89
C ARG A 280 8.74 -1.05 25.62
N VAL A 281 8.14 -1.84 24.74
CA VAL A 281 8.65 -3.17 24.37
C VAL A 281 9.92 -3.04 23.52
N PHE A 282 9.96 -2.10 22.58
CA PHE A 282 11.17 -1.78 21.82
C PHE A 282 12.28 -1.22 22.71
N ASP A 283 11.94 -0.29 23.61
CA ASP A 283 12.90 0.32 24.54
C ASP A 283 13.52 -0.75 25.47
N ALA A 284 12.69 -1.65 26.01
CA ALA A 284 13.16 -2.75 26.87
C ALA A 284 14.04 -3.76 26.11
N ALA A 285 13.80 -3.95 24.81
CA ALA A 285 14.61 -4.81 23.95
C ALA A 285 15.86 -4.11 23.40
N GLN A 286 16.05 -2.82 23.68
CA GLN A 286 17.11 -1.96 23.14
C GLN A 286 17.13 -1.93 21.60
N VAL A 287 15.95 -2.03 20.97
CA VAL A 287 15.80 -1.99 19.52
C VAL A 287 15.21 -0.65 19.10
N GLN A 288 15.88 0.03 18.16
CA GLN A 288 15.43 1.32 17.67
C GLN A 288 14.41 1.18 16.54
N ARG A 289 13.45 2.11 16.48
CA ARG A 289 12.42 2.16 15.44
C ARG A 289 12.70 3.29 14.47
N LEU A 290 12.48 3.03 13.19
CA LEU A 290 12.47 4.07 12.17
C LEU A 290 11.15 4.84 12.25
N LEU A 291 11.21 6.15 12.50
CA LEU A 291 10.02 7.01 12.36
C LEU A 291 9.50 6.89 10.92
N TRP A 292 8.21 6.67 10.72
CA TRP A 292 7.65 6.41 9.38
C TRP A 292 6.72 7.53 8.88
N CYS A 293 6.66 7.77 7.58
CA CYS A 293 5.66 8.65 6.97
C CYS A 293 4.36 7.89 6.63
N PRO A 294 3.17 8.50 6.75
CA PRO A 294 1.91 7.79 6.56
C PRO A 294 1.65 7.44 5.08
N ASN A 295 1.05 6.26 4.85
CA ASN A 295 0.53 5.82 3.54
C ASN A 295 1.60 5.83 2.42
N SER A 296 2.79 5.30 2.75
CA SER A 296 3.96 5.27 1.86
C SER A 296 4.44 3.85 1.55
N PRO A 297 3.62 3.03 0.86
CA PRO A 297 4.03 1.68 0.47
C PRO A 297 5.19 1.68 -0.55
N ASP A 298 5.37 2.79 -1.26
CA ASP A 298 6.45 3.04 -2.20
C ASP A 298 7.83 3.21 -1.53
N LEU A 299 7.85 3.53 -0.23
CA LEU A 299 9.07 3.60 0.58
C LEU A 299 9.32 2.31 1.37
N ASN A 300 8.35 1.41 1.47
CA ASN A 300 8.53 0.15 2.19
C ASN A 300 9.08 -0.94 1.27
N ALA A 301 10.34 -1.35 1.47
CA ALA A 301 11.03 -2.27 0.57
C ALA A 301 10.40 -3.68 0.51
N ILE A 302 9.56 -4.06 1.47
CA ILE A 302 8.86 -5.35 1.48
C ILE A 302 7.61 -5.39 0.59
N GLU A 303 7.00 -4.24 0.28
CA GLU A 303 5.78 -4.18 -0.52
C GLU A 303 5.89 -4.86 -1.91
N PRO A 304 7.03 -4.73 -2.64
CA PRO A 304 7.28 -5.51 -3.86
C PRO A 304 7.32 -7.03 -3.67
N ALA A 305 7.60 -7.53 -2.46
CA ALA A 305 7.63 -8.96 -2.14
C ALA A 305 6.24 -9.58 -2.27
N TRP A 306 5.17 -8.87 -1.87
CA TRP A 306 3.82 -9.43 -1.90
C TRP A 306 3.31 -9.75 -3.31
N PRO A 307 3.44 -8.85 -4.30
CA PRO A 307 3.25 -9.20 -5.70
C PRO A 307 4.11 -10.36 -6.20
N TRP A 308 5.36 -10.44 -5.78
CA TRP A 308 6.28 -11.51 -6.19
C TRP A 308 5.78 -12.87 -5.66
N MET A 309 5.46 -12.94 -4.37
CA MET A 309 4.92 -14.14 -3.73
C MET A 309 3.59 -14.55 -4.34
N LYS A 310 2.65 -13.61 -4.54
CA LYS A 310 1.35 -13.87 -5.18
C LYS A 310 1.51 -14.47 -6.57
N ARG A 311 2.50 -14.04 -7.36
CA ARG A 311 2.80 -14.64 -8.67
C ARG A 311 3.42 -16.04 -8.53
N ARG A 312 4.33 -16.24 -7.58
CA ARG A 312 4.99 -17.53 -7.33
C ARG A 312 3.99 -18.60 -6.90
N THR A 313 3.12 -18.28 -5.94
CA THR A 313 2.11 -19.19 -5.39
C THR A 313 0.99 -19.51 -6.37
N THR A 314 0.75 -18.67 -7.37
CA THR A 314 -0.29 -18.88 -8.39
C THR A 314 0.25 -19.31 -9.76
N ARG A 315 1.57 -19.59 -9.86
CA ARG A 315 2.23 -19.96 -11.12
C ARG A 315 1.66 -21.24 -11.73
N LYS A 316 1.37 -22.24 -10.90
CA LYS A 316 0.83 -23.56 -11.29
C LYS A 316 -0.70 -23.67 -11.09
N GLY A 317 -1.38 -22.54 -10.91
CA GLY A 317 -2.78 -22.49 -10.46
C GLY A 317 -2.89 -21.89 -9.07
N ALA A 318 -4.04 -21.31 -8.74
CA ALA A 318 -4.26 -20.71 -7.43
C ALA A 318 -4.58 -21.80 -6.40
N PRO A 319 -4.04 -21.73 -5.17
CA PRO A 319 -4.40 -22.65 -4.10
C PRO A 319 -5.91 -22.70 -3.87
N LYS A 320 -6.43 -23.91 -3.67
CA LYS A 320 -7.87 -24.15 -3.49
C LYS A 320 -8.27 -24.19 -2.03
N THR A 321 -7.37 -24.64 -1.16
CA THR A 321 -7.60 -24.73 0.29
C THR A 321 -6.68 -23.78 1.06
N ARG A 322 -7.07 -23.45 2.30
CA ARG A 322 -6.26 -22.64 3.21
C ARG A 322 -4.90 -23.30 3.49
N GLN A 323 -4.88 -24.62 3.68
CA GLN A 323 -3.66 -25.36 3.99
C GLN A 323 -2.68 -25.38 2.80
N GLU A 324 -3.18 -25.60 1.58
CA GLU A 324 -2.36 -25.46 0.37
C GLU A 324 -1.80 -24.05 0.24
N ALA A 325 -2.61 -23.03 0.51
CA ALA A 325 -2.17 -21.64 0.46
C ALA A 325 -1.08 -21.35 1.50
N PHE A 326 -1.21 -21.85 2.73
CA PHE A 326 -0.16 -21.72 3.75
C PHE A 326 1.15 -22.35 3.30
N SER A 327 1.12 -23.60 2.84
CA SER A 327 2.30 -24.31 2.37
C SER A 327 2.95 -23.60 1.18
N ALA A 328 2.14 -23.12 0.23
CA ALA A 328 2.63 -22.39 -0.93
C ALA A 328 3.26 -21.04 -0.56
N TRP A 329 2.64 -20.27 0.35
CA TRP A 329 3.19 -18.98 0.80
C TRP A 329 4.46 -19.16 1.64
N LYS A 330 4.51 -20.16 2.52
CA LYS A 330 5.73 -20.55 3.23
C LYS A 330 6.84 -20.90 2.26
N ALA A 331 6.59 -21.78 1.29
CA ALA A 331 7.58 -22.16 0.28
C ALA A 331 8.04 -20.96 -0.54
N ALA A 332 7.11 -20.09 -0.97
CA ALA A 332 7.46 -18.87 -1.69
C ALA A 332 8.35 -17.93 -0.87
N TRP A 333 8.08 -17.74 0.43
CA TRP A 333 8.96 -16.95 1.30
C TRP A 333 10.35 -17.57 1.42
N GLN A 334 10.43 -18.89 1.57
CA GLN A 334 11.71 -19.60 1.66
C GLN A 334 12.51 -19.57 0.36
N GLU A 335 11.85 -19.55 -0.79
CA GLU A 335 12.50 -19.39 -2.09
C GLU A 335 12.80 -17.94 -2.47
N LEU A 336 12.33 -16.95 -1.71
CA LEU A 336 12.59 -15.53 -2.00
C LEU A 336 14.11 -15.30 -1.94
N PRO A 337 14.76 -14.93 -3.06
CA PRO A 337 16.21 -14.76 -3.11
C PRO A 337 16.64 -13.46 -2.42
N GLN A 338 17.77 -13.49 -1.73
CA GLN A 338 18.31 -12.33 -1.01
C GLN A 338 18.66 -11.18 -1.99
N GLU A 339 19.11 -11.51 -3.20
CA GLU A 339 19.45 -10.54 -4.24
C GLU A 339 18.23 -9.73 -4.68
N ARG A 340 17.02 -10.30 -4.57
CA ARG A 340 15.77 -9.57 -4.85
C ARG A 340 15.45 -8.57 -3.75
N ILE A 341 15.69 -8.94 -2.50
CA ILE A 341 15.51 -8.09 -1.33
C ILE A 341 16.45 -6.88 -1.43
N GLN A 342 17.74 -7.14 -1.69
CA GLN A 342 18.77 -6.11 -1.88
C GLN A 342 18.37 -5.10 -2.96
N GLN A 343 17.94 -5.59 -4.12
CA GLN A 343 17.46 -4.73 -5.22
C GLN A 343 16.25 -3.87 -4.86
N TRP A 344 15.39 -4.29 -3.92
CA TRP A 344 14.26 -3.47 -3.47
C TRP A 344 14.70 -2.39 -2.49
N ILE A 345 15.64 -2.71 -1.59
CA ILE A 345 16.21 -1.74 -0.64
C ILE A 345 17.06 -0.69 -1.36
N GLU A 346 17.85 -1.09 -2.37
CA GLU A 346 18.66 -0.20 -3.22
C GLU A 346 17.84 0.85 -3.97
N ARG A 347 16.52 0.66 -4.08
CA ARG A 347 15.61 1.59 -4.76
C ARG A 347 15.06 2.67 -3.86
N ILE A 348 15.15 2.54 -2.54
CA ILE A 348 14.63 3.53 -1.61
C ILE A 348 15.21 4.94 -1.86
N PRO A 349 16.53 5.13 -2.07
CA PRO A 349 17.06 6.46 -2.38
C PRO A 349 16.47 7.08 -3.65
N TRP A 350 16.19 6.26 -4.68
CA TRP A 350 15.55 6.74 -5.90
C TRP A 350 14.10 7.18 -5.63
N HIS A 351 13.34 6.42 -4.84
CA HIS A 351 11.99 6.80 -4.43
C HIS A 351 11.96 8.12 -3.65
N ILE A 352 12.89 8.31 -2.72
CA ILE A 352 13.03 9.55 -1.94
C ILE A 352 13.22 10.76 -2.87
N LYS A 353 14.12 10.68 -3.85
CA LYS A 353 14.34 11.75 -4.84
C LYS A 353 13.06 12.11 -5.59
N GLN A 354 12.34 11.09 -6.09
CA GLN A 354 11.07 11.32 -6.81
C GLN A 354 10.00 11.96 -5.94
N ILE A 355 9.92 11.58 -4.66
CA ILE A 355 8.96 12.16 -3.71
C ILE A 355 9.32 13.61 -3.39
N ILE A 356 10.60 13.94 -3.28
CA ILE A 356 11.07 15.33 -3.09
C ILE A 356 10.71 16.18 -4.32
N GLU A 357 11.04 15.72 -5.52
CA GLU A 357 10.72 16.39 -6.79
C GLU A 357 9.21 16.64 -6.97
N LEU A 358 8.37 15.75 -6.44
CA LEU A 358 6.91 15.85 -6.52
C LEU A 358 6.27 16.46 -5.26
N GLU A 359 7.05 17.11 -4.39
CA GLU A 359 6.57 17.76 -3.16
C GLU A 359 5.68 16.83 -2.31
N GLY A 360 6.21 15.65 -2.00
CA GLY A 360 5.51 14.61 -1.23
C GLY A 360 4.52 13.77 -2.04
N GLY A 361 4.41 14.03 -3.34
CA GLY A 361 3.57 13.32 -4.28
C GLY A 361 3.98 11.87 -4.50
N ASN A 362 3.12 11.12 -5.19
CA ASN A 362 3.41 9.74 -5.60
C ASN A 362 3.22 9.54 -7.10
N GLU A 363 3.15 10.61 -7.89
CA GLU A 363 2.83 10.62 -9.32
C GLU A 363 3.98 10.16 -10.23
N TYR A 364 4.89 9.31 -9.74
CA TYR A 364 6.00 8.74 -10.50
C TYR A 364 5.78 7.25 -10.83
N LYS A 365 6.54 6.75 -11.82
CA LYS A 365 6.43 5.36 -12.27
C LYS A 365 7.23 4.42 -11.38
N GLU A 366 6.55 3.56 -10.63
CA GLU A 366 7.19 2.48 -9.86
C GLU A 366 7.51 1.27 -10.76
N GLY A 367 8.66 0.63 -10.55
CA GLY A 367 9.06 -0.59 -11.26
C GLY A 367 10.40 -0.47 -11.98
N ARG A 368 10.81 -1.49 -12.74
CA ARG A 368 11.97 -1.36 -13.64
C ARG A 368 11.52 -0.64 -14.90
N GLU A 369 12.36 0.25 -15.42
CA GLU A 369 12.33 0.52 -16.85
C GLU A 369 12.50 -0.81 -17.56
N LYS A 370 11.62 -1.10 -18.52
CA LYS A 370 11.90 -2.23 -19.40
C LYS A 370 13.26 -1.91 -20.03
N LYS A 371 14.23 -2.83 -19.94
CA LYS A 371 15.32 -2.84 -20.94
C LYS A 371 14.66 -2.62 -22.29
N GLN A 372 15.14 -1.66 -23.07
CA GLN A 372 14.68 -1.40 -24.44
C GLN A 372 14.44 -2.78 -25.07
N GLN A 373 13.18 -3.06 -25.32
CA GLN A 373 12.76 -4.33 -25.89
C GLN A 373 13.23 -4.21 -27.33
N GLY A 374 14.34 -4.89 -27.65
CA GLY A 374 14.93 -4.90 -28.97
C GLY A 374 13.85 -5.10 -30.03
N ASP A 375 14.05 -4.40 -31.14
CA ASP A 375 13.22 -4.42 -32.33
C ASP A 375 12.79 -5.85 -32.64
N TRP A 376 11.49 -6.09 -32.58
CA TRP A 376 10.89 -7.20 -33.30
C TRP A 376 10.70 -6.69 -34.72
N GLU A 377 11.76 -6.76 -35.52
CA GLU A 377 11.62 -6.84 -36.97
C GLU A 377 11.07 -8.23 -37.33
N ASP A 378 10.18 -8.20 -38.31
CA ASP A 378 9.46 -9.27 -38.96
C ASP A 378 10.26 -10.57 -39.16
N VAL A 379 9.69 -11.71 -38.72
CA VAL A 379 9.47 -12.95 -39.53
C VAL A 379 8.25 -13.69 -38.97
#